data_AF-A0A7K6SJ92-F1
#
_entry.id   AF-A0A7K6SJ92-F1
#
_cell.length_a   1.000
_cell.length_b   1.000
_cell.length_c   1.000
_cell.angle_alpha   90.00
_cell.angle_beta   90.00
_cell.angle_gamma   90.00
#
_symmetry.space_group_name_H-M   'P 1'
#
loop_
_entity.id
_entity.type
_entity.pdbx_description
1 polymer ?
#
loop_
_entity_poly.entity_id
_entity_poly.type
_entity_poly.pdbx_seq_one_letter_code
_entity_poly.pdbx_strand_id
1 'polypeptide(L)' 'MPLASSFARSLLRSAARPGPAQRGITSGPPEQPIRPAESVVGFVAMFVTCLGPAAWVLAHLEDYKKRE' A
#
# COMPACT_ATOMS: atom_id res chain seq x y z
N MET A 1 9.04 -16.98 53.72
CA MET A 1 8.90 -17.89 52.55
C MET A 1 9.41 -17.19 51.29
N PRO A 2 10.71 -17.30 50.93
CA PRO A 2 11.30 -16.58 49.78
C PRO A 2 11.01 -17.23 48.41
N LEU A 3 10.49 -18.46 48.39
CA LEU A 3 10.33 -19.29 47.18
C LEU A 3 9.31 -18.74 46.18
N ALA A 4 8.18 -18.23 46.67
CA ALA A 4 7.14 -17.61 45.84
C ALA A 4 7.64 -16.32 45.16
N SER A 5 8.52 -15.57 45.84
CA SER A 5 9.03 -14.29 45.34
C SER A 5 10.06 -14.45 44.21
N SER A 6 10.79 -15.57 44.17
CA SER A 6 11.71 -15.87 43.07
C SER A 6 10.97 -16.35 41.83
N PHE A 7 9.90 -17.12 42.00
CA PHE A 7 9.04 -17.55 40.88
C PHE A 7 8.29 -16.38 40.26
N ALA A 8 7.68 -15.52 41.08
CA ALA A 8 7.01 -14.31 40.61
C ALA A 8 7.97 -13.41 39.81
N ARG A 9 9.20 -13.20 40.31
CA ARG A 9 10.23 -12.41 39.62
C ARG A 9 10.75 -13.06 38.34
N SER A 10 10.71 -14.39 38.22
CA SER A 10 11.10 -15.11 37.01
C SER A 10 10.06 -14.94 35.90
N LEU A 11 8.78 -15.07 36.25
CA LEU A 11 7.66 -14.90 35.32
C LEU A 11 7.54 -13.44 34.83
N LEU A 12 7.69 -12.48 35.74
CA LEU A 12 7.73 -11.05 35.38
C LEU A 12 8.92 -10.67 34.50
N ARG A 13 10.08 -11.33 34.65
CA ARG A 13 11.26 -11.06 33.79
C ARG A 13 11.07 -11.55 32.36
N SER A 14 10.30 -12.61 32.17
CA SER A 14 9.98 -13.14 30.83
C SER A 14 9.03 -12.20 30.07
N ALA A 15 8.03 -11.64 30.75
CA ALA A 15 7.09 -10.67 30.18
C ALA A 15 7.70 -9.28 29.97
N ALA A 16 8.74 -8.93 30.72
CA ALA A 16 9.44 -7.65 30.60
C ALA A 16 10.55 -7.64 29.53
N ARG A 17 10.82 -8.75 28.83
CA ARG A 17 11.68 -8.71 27.65
C ARG A 17 10.89 -8.02 26.53
N PRO A 18 11.40 -6.92 25.95
CA PRO A 18 10.88 -6.45 24.68
C PRO A 18 10.90 -7.64 23.72
N GLY A 19 9.76 -7.92 23.07
CA GLY A 19 9.72 -8.91 22.00
C GLY A 19 10.80 -8.62 20.96
N PRO A 20 11.20 -9.60 20.13
CA PRO A 20 12.19 -9.37 19.09
C PRO A 20 11.81 -8.09 18.32
N ALA A 21 12.74 -7.14 18.24
CA ALA A 21 12.52 -5.87 17.54
C ALA A 21 11.90 -6.18 16.18
N GLN A 22 10.80 -5.50 15.82
CA GLN A 22 10.21 -5.66 14.51
C GLN A 22 11.32 -5.44 13.48
N ARG A 23 11.76 -6.53 12.82
CA ARG A 23 12.60 -6.46 11.63
C ARG A 23 11.71 -5.98 10.49
N GLY A 24 11.27 -4.74 10.58
CA GLY A 24 10.51 -4.06 9.55
C GLY A 24 11.48 -3.39 8.59
N ILE A 25 11.22 -3.52 7.29
CA ILE A 25 11.84 -2.65 6.30
C ILE A 25 11.24 -1.26 6.55
N THR A 26 12.07 -0.33 6.99
CA THR A 26 11.68 1.08 7.16
C THR A 26 12.23 1.86 5.99
N SER A 27 11.43 2.74 5.41
CA SER A 27 11.90 3.69 4.40
C SER A 27 12.17 5.04 5.06
N GLY A 28 13.18 5.75 4.57
CA GLY A 28 13.37 7.16 4.89
C GLY A 28 12.26 8.04 4.29
N PRO A 29 12.27 9.35 4.61
CA PRO A 29 11.37 10.31 3.97
C PRO A 29 11.54 10.32 2.45
N PRO A 30 10.46 10.56 1.68
CA PRO A 30 10.55 10.67 0.22
C PRO A 30 11.36 11.92 -0.17
N GLU A 31 12.30 11.77 -1.10
CA GLU A 31 13.05 12.91 -1.68
C GLU A 31 12.11 13.89 -2.40
N GLN A 32 11.06 13.35 -3.03
CA GLN A 32 10.02 14.11 -3.72
C GLN A 32 8.65 13.61 -3.27
N PRO A 33 8.00 14.27 -2.28
CA PRO A 33 6.70 13.85 -1.79
C PRO A 33 5.63 14.12 -2.85
N ILE A 34 4.99 13.06 -3.33
CA ILE A 34 3.87 13.18 -4.27
C ILE A 34 2.67 13.78 -3.53
N ARG A 35 2.22 14.94 -3.97
CA ARG A 35 1.04 15.60 -3.39
C ARG A 35 -0.24 14.92 -3.88
N PRO A 36 -1.36 14.99 -3.12
CA PRO A 36 -2.62 14.40 -3.57
C PRO A 36 -3.06 14.85 -4.97
N ALA A 37 -2.81 16.11 -5.34
CA ALA A 37 -3.10 16.62 -6.68
C ALA A 37 -2.30 15.90 -7.77
N GLU A 38 -1.01 15.64 -7.55
CA GLU A 38 -0.14 14.94 -8.49
C GLU A 38 -0.56 13.47 -8.63
N SER A 39 -0.94 12.82 -7.52
CA SER A 39 -1.49 11.46 -7.55
C SER A 39 -2.77 11.38 -8.37
N VAL A 40 -3.69 12.34 -8.21
CA VAL A 40 -4.94 12.39 -8.99
C VAL A 40 -4.63 12.51 -10.49
N VAL A 41 -3.71 13.40 -10.87
CA VAL A 41 -3.28 13.55 -12.27
C VAL A 41 -2.68 12.24 -12.79
N GLY A 42 -1.82 11.58 -12.02
CA GLY A 42 -1.22 10.30 -12.41
C GLY A 42 -2.24 9.18 -12.62
N PHE A 43 -3.22 9.06 -11.72
CA PHE A 43 -4.30 8.09 -11.87
C PHE A 43 -5.16 8.38 -13.10
N VAL A 44 -5.62 9.63 -13.27
CA VAL A 44 -6.41 10.02 -14.45
C VAL A 44 -5.64 9.75 -15.73
N ALA A 45 -4.36 10.10 -15.80
CA ALA A 45 -3.52 9.84 -16.97
C ALA A 45 -3.42 8.34 -17.29
N MET A 46 -3.22 7.49 -16.27
CA MET A 46 -3.17 6.04 -16.45
C MET A 46 -4.50 5.50 -16.98
N PHE A 47 -5.62 5.87 -16.36
CA PHE A 47 -6.95 5.42 -16.81
C PHE A 47 -7.28 5.91 -18.22
N VAL A 48 -7.05 7.19 -18.52
CA VAL A 48 -7.33 7.75 -19.86
C VAL A 48 -6.46 7.10 -20.93
N THR A 49 -5.19 6.78 -20.63
CA THR A 49 -4.29 6.14 -21.59
C THR A 49 -4.76 4.72 -21.94
N CYS A 50 -5.23 3.95 -20.96
CA CYS A 50 -5.72 2.59 -21.21
C CYS A 50 -7.14 2.57 -21.78
N LEU A 51 -8.04 3.37 -21.21
CA LEU A 51 -9.47 3.34 -21.54
C LEU A 51 -9.83 4.25 -22.71
N GLY A 52 -9.06 5.29 -23.00
CA GLY A 52 -9.33 6.23 -24.09
C GLY A 52 -9.38 5.54 -25.46
N PRO A 53 -8.35 4.77 -25.85
CA PRO A 53 -8.36 4.03 -27.11
C PRO A 53 -9.50 3.00 -27.15
N ALA A 54 -9.75 2.30 -26.04
CA ALA A 54 -10.84 1.33 -25.96
C ALA A 54 -12.21 2.01 -26.12
N ALA A 55 -12.44 3.14 -25.45
CA ALA A 55 -13.65 3.92 -25.56
C ALA A 55 -13.88 4.43 -26.99
N TRP A 56 -12.82 4.88 -27.67
CA TRP A 56 -12.90 5.28 -29.08
C TRP A 56 -13.34 4.13 -29.97
N VAL A 57 -12.70 2.96 -29.86
CA VAL A 57 -13.05 1.77 -30.66
C VAL A 57 -14.50 1.35 -30.41
N LEU A 58 -14.93 1.33 -29.15
CA LEU A 58 -16.29 0.96 -28.78
C LEU A 58 -17.33 1.97 -29.29
N ALA A 59 -16.99 3.27 -29.29
CA ALA A 59 -17.88 4.32 -29.79
C ALA A 59 -18.12 4.22 -31.30
N HIS A 60 -17.16 3.70 -32.06
CA HIS A 60 -17.22 3.63 -33.53
C HIS A 60 -17.66 2.26 -34.07
N LEU A 61 -18.16 1.35 -33.21
CA LEU A 61 -18.58 0.02 -33.66
C LEU A 61 -19.67 0.06 -34.73
N GLU A 62 -20.59 1.03 -34.68
CA GLU A 62 -21.64 1.18 -35.70
C GLU A 62 -21.09 1.63 -37.05
N ASP A 63 -20.06 2.47 -37.04
CA ASP A 63 -19.41 2.94 -38.26
C ASP A 63 -18.57 1.83 -38.89
N TYR A 64 -17.90 1.00 -38.07
CA TYR A 64 -17.17 -0.17 -38.57
C TYR A 64 -18.07 -1.25 -39.18
N LYS A 65 -19.36 -1.29 -38.81
CA LYS A 65 -20.35 -2.21 -39.40
C LYS A 65 -20.79 -1.79 -40.81
N LYS A 66 -20.70 -0.50 -41.14
CA LYS A 66 -21.05 0.00 -42.47
C LYS A 66 -19.92 -0.38 -43.42
N ARG A 67 -20.13 -1.48 -44.14
CA ARG A 67 -19.36 -1.82 -45.34
C ARG A 67 -20.01 -1.10 -46.50
N GLU A 68 -19.57 0.12 -46.74
CA GLU A 68 -19.62 0.65 -48.10
C GLU A 68 -18.84 -0.28 -49.06
#